data_AF-A0AAC8QJU8-F1
#
_entry.id   AF-A0AAC8QJU8-F1
#
_cell.length_a   1.000
_cell.length_b   1.000
_cell.length_c   1.000
_cell.angle_alpha   90.00
_cell.angle_beta   90.00
_cell.angle_gamma   90.00
#
_symmetry.space_group_name_H-M   'P 1'
#
loop_
_entity.id
_entity.type
_entity.pdbx_description
1 polymer ?
#
loop_
_entity_poly.entity_id
_entity_poly.type
_entity_poly.pdbx_seq_one_letter_code
_entity_poly.pdbx_strand_id
1 'polypeptide(L)'
;MGPALGASRGESLPASELADLAANVSGRPSPAVVWNNADRAALAAEALWLFAERTGLANDSEEMETVIIDFLADLMHLCEQVGITTPHHNGLMALMMAAEMYVEMEEGEIG
;
A
#
# COMPACT_ATOMS: atom_id res chain seq x y z
N MET A 1 -37.74 -15.22 -6.15
CA MET A 1 -36.42 -15.03 -6.79
C MET A 1 -35.70 -13.98 -5.96
N GLY A 2 -34.84 -14.41 -5.03
CA GLY A 2 -33.98 -13.50 -4.28
C GLY A 2 -32.75 -13.16 -5.12
N PRO A 3 -32.14 -11.98 -4.97
CA PRO A 3 -30.93 -11.65 -5.70
C PRO A 3 -29.82 -12.60 -5.26
N ALA A 4 -29.11 -13.13 -6.25
CA ALA A 4 -27.99 -14.01 -6.07
C ALA A 4 -26.90 -13.28 -5.26
N LEU A 5 -26.50 -13.86 -4.13
CA LEU A 5 -25.23 -13.58 -3.49
C LEU A 5 -24.13 -14.11 -4.42
N GLY A 6 -23.80 -13.31 -5.43
CA GLY A 6 -22.57 -13.44 -6.17
C GLY A 6 -21.45 -12.91 -5.30
N ALA A 7 -20.81 -13.79 -4.54
CA ALA A 7 -19.43 -13.54 -4.12
C ALA A 7 -18.58 -13.56 -5.40
N SER A 8 -18.42 -12.39 -6.03
CA SER A 8 -17.47 -12.22 -7.11
C SER A 8 -16.07 -12.37 -6.53
N ARG A 9 -15.23 -13.18 -7.17
CA ARG A 9 -13.78 -13.14 -6.99
C ARG A 9 -13.30 -11.69 -7.17
N GLY A 10 -12.34 -11.28 -6.35
CA GLY A 10 -11.74 -9.94 -6.30
C GLY A 10 -11.80 -9.18 -7.61
N GLU A 11 -12.71 -8.21 -7.66
CA GLU A 11 -12.74 -7.22 -8.72
C GLU A 11 -11.51 -6.34 -8.52
N SER A 12 -10.69 -6.21 -9.57
CA SER A 12 -9.53 -5.32 -9.52
C SER A 12 -10.04 -3.90 -9.28
N LEU A 13 -9.48 -3.23 -8.27
CA LEU A 13 -9.94 -1.91 -7.85
C LEU A 13 -9.23 -0.86 -8.69
N PRO A 14 -9.94 0.15 -9.23
CA PRO A 14 -9.29 1.21 -9.98
C PRO A 14 -8.35 2.01 -9.07
N ALA A 15 -7.27 2.55 -9.64
CA ALA A 15 -6.26 3.31 -8.91
C ALA A 15 -6.83 4.54 -8.18
N SER A 16 -7.94 5.11 -8.67
CA SER A 16 -8.65 6.22 -8.05
C SER A 16 -9.20 5.91 -6.65
N GLU A 17 -9.47 4.64 -6.32
CA GLU A 17 -9.90 4.23 -4.97
C GLU A 17 -8.82 4.52 -3.91
N LEU A 18 -7.55 4.65 -4.31
CA LEU A 18 -6.49 5.10 -3.39
C LEU A 18 -6.77 6.52 -2.87
N ALA A 19 -7.37 7.40 -3.67
CA ALA A 19 -7.73 8.75 -3.25
C ALA A 19 -8.83 8.73 -2.18
N ASP A 20 -9.82 7.85 -2.33
CA ASP A 20 -10.91 7.68 -1.38
C ASP A 20 -10.42 7.08 -0.06
N LEU A 21 -9.52 6.09 -0.13
CA LEU A 21 -8.85 5.53 1.05
C LEU A 21 -8.01 6.60 1.78
N ALA A 22 -7.25 7.40 1.03
CA ALA A 22 -6.41 8.48 1.57
C ALA A 22 -7.24 9.62 2.21
N ALA A 23 -8.45 9.89 1.71
CA ALA A 23 -9.31 10.97 2.21
C ALA A 23 -9.58 10.91 3.72
N ASN A 24 -9.50 9.72 4.33
CA ASN A 24 -9.66 9.52 5.78
C ASN A 24 -8.53 10.12 6.63
N VAL A 25 -7.35 10.31 6.04
CA VAL A 25 -6.16 10.88 6.71
C VAL A 25 -5.72 12.21 6.11
N SER A 26 -6.17 12.53 4.90
CA SER A 26 -5.93 13.80 4.21
C SER A 26 -6.25 15.01 5.11
N GLY A 27 -5.26 15.90 5.27
CA GLY A 27 -5.42 17.13 6.04
C GLY A 27 -5.30 17.00 7.55
N ARG A 28 -4.99 15.81 8.09
CA ARG A 28 -4.56 15.67 9.49
C ARG A 28 -3.25 16.46 9.72
N PRO A 29 -3.06 17.09 10.89
CA PRO A 29 -1.83 17.81 11.19
C PRO A 29 -0.62 16.86 11.22
N SER A 30 0.57 17.38 10.89
CA SER A 30 1.83 16.61 10.97
C SER A 30 2.49 16.77 12.34
N PRO A 31 2.88 15.67 13.03
CA PRO A 31 2.70 14.27 12.63
C PRO A 31 1.24 13.78 12.82
N ALA A 32 0.74 12.99 11.88
CA ALA A 32 -0.60 12.42 11.97
C ALA A 32 -0.65 11.38 13.09
N VAL A 33 -1.69 11.44 13.93
CA VAL A 33 -1.93 10.40 14.93
C VAL A 33 -2.58 9.19 14.26
N VAL A 34 -2.00 8.01 14.48
CA VAL A 34 -2.45 6.72 13.95
C VAL A 34 -3.10 5.92 15.06
N TRP A 35 -4.38 5.60 14.91
CA TRP A 35 -5.14 4.93 15.96
C TRP A 35 -5.38 3.44 15.70
N ASN A 36 -5.38 3.02 14.44
CA ASN A 36 -5.74 1.67 14.03
C ASN A 36 -5.16 1.32 12.65
N ASN A 37 -5.38 0.08 12.21
CA ASN A 37 -4.87 -0.42 10.94
C ASN A 37 -5.50 0.28 9.72
N ALA A 38 -6.73 0.79 9.83
CA ALA A 38 -7.35 1.56 8.75
C ALA A 38 -6.64 2.92 8.54
N ASP A 39 -6.23 3.60 9.61
CA ASP A 39 -5.40 4.81 9.52
C ASP A 39 -4.04 4.51 8.87
N ARG A 40 -3.42 3.37 9.22
CA ARG A 40 -2.16 2.92 8.59
C ARG A 40 -2.34 2.67 7.08
N ALA A 41 -3.41 1.97 6.71
CA ALA A 41 -3.73 1.69 5.32
C ALA A 41 -4.06 2.97 4.54
N ALA A 42 -4.78 3.92 5.14
CA ALA A 42 -5.08 5.21 4.53
C ALA A 42 -3.82 6.07 4.31
N LEU A 43 -2.85 6.02 5.23
CA LEU A 43 -1.53 6.67 5.03
C LEU A 43 -0.73 6.02 3.89
N ALA A 44 -0.77 4.68 3.78
CA ALA A 44 -0.16 3.98 2.66
C ALA A 44 -0.85 4.35 1.33
N ALA A 45 -2.19 4.45 1.33
CA ALA A 45 -2.95 4.89 0.16
C ALA A 45 -2.63 6.34 -0.24
N GLU A 46 -2.43 7.26 0.71
CA GLU A 46 -1.99 8.64 0.43
C GLU A 46 -0.64 8.67 -0.30
N ALA A 47 0.32 7.86 0.16
CA ALA A 47 1.63 7.76 -0.48
C ALA A 47 1.55 7.16 -1.91
N LEU A 48 0.76 6.10 -2.08
CA LEU A 48 0.54 5.44 -3.38
C LEU A 48 -0.23 6.35 -4.35
N TRP A 49 -1.22 7.11 -3.86
CA TRP A 49 -1.94 8.07 -4.68
C TRP A 49 -1.03 9.17 -5.19
N LEU A 50 -0.20 9.75 -4.32
CA LEU A 50 0.82 10.73 -4.73
C LEU A 50 1.79 10.14 -5.75
N PHE A 51 2.21 8.89 -5.58
CA PHE A 51 3.04 8.20 -6.56
C PHE A 51 2.32 8.07 -7.91
N ALA A 52 1.08 7.59 -7.91
CA ALA A 52 0.26 7.44 -9.10
C ALA A 52 0.05 8.76 -9.85
N GLU A 53 -0.17 9.87 -9.12
CA GLU A 53 -0.28 11.21 -9.72
C GLU A 53 1.01 11.64 -10.43
N ARG A 54 2.17 11.23 -9.89
CA ARG A 54 3.48 11.60 -10.44
C ARG A 54 3.91 10.74 -11.62
N THR A 55 3.45 9.50 -11.68
CA THR A 55 3.77 8.54 -12.75
C THR A 55 2.73 8.50 -13.86
N GLY A 56 1.57 9.13 -13.65
CA GLY A 56 0.45 9.15 -14.60
C GLY A 56 -0.53 7.99 -14.44
N LEU A 57 -0.39 7.19 -13.38
CA LEU A 57 -1.26 6.06 -13.07
C LEU A 57 -2.53 6.44 -12.29
N ALA A 58 -2.67 7.71 -11.90
CA ALA A 58 -3.82 8.23 -11.14
C ALA A 58 -5.09 8.38 -11.99
N ASN A 59 -5.67 7.28 -12.46
CA ASN A 59 -6.89 7.27 -13.27
C ASN A 59 -7.67 5.95 -13.15
N ASP A 60 -8.96 5.97 -13.54
CA ASP A 60 -9.87 4.81 -13.43
C ASP A 60 -9.58 3.66 -14.41
N SER A 61 -8.71 3.88 -15.40
CA SER A 61 -8.31 2.82 -16.34
C SER A 61 -7.11 2.01 -15.88
N GLU A 62 -6.42 2.49 -14.84
CA GLU A 62 -5.32 1.78 -14.19
C GLU A 62 -5.82 1.05 -12.96
N GLU A 63 -5.27 -0.13 -12.73
CA GLU A 63 -5.59 -0.94 -11.56
C GLU A 63 -4.70 -0.53 -10.37
N MET A 64 -5.27 -0.55 -9.17
CA MET A 64 -4.56 -0.32 -7.92
C MET A 64 -3.37 -1.29 -7.77
N GLU A 65 -3.52 -2.53 -8.25
CA GLU A 65 -2.44 -3.52 -8.27
C GLU A 65 -1.25 -3.06 -9.13
N THR A 66 -1.50 -2.42 -10.27
CA THR A 66 -0.44 -1.84 -11.13
C THR A 66 0.34 -0.78 -10.37
N VAL A 67 -0.36 0.14 -9.69
CA VAL A 67 0.28 1.19 -8.88
C VAL A 67 1.17 0.59 -7.80
N ILE A 68 0.68 -0.44 -7.11
CA ILE A 68 1.44 -1.12 -6.04
C ILE A 68 2.67 -1.82 -6.62
N ILE A 69 2.54 -2.54 -7.74
CA ILE A 69 3.66 -3.25 -8.38
C ILE A 69 4.73 -2.26 -8.85
N ASP A 70 4.34 -1.18 -9.51
CA ASP A 70 5.26 -0.16 -10.00
C ASP A 70 5.96 0.56 -8.84
N PHE A 71 5.22 0.88 -7.77
CA PHE A 71 5.82 1.45 -6.57
C PHE A 71 6.83 0.51 -5.91
N LEU A 72 6.52 -0.79 -5.83
CA LEU A 72 7.44 -1.80 -5.30
C LEU A 72 8.68 -1.95 -6.18
N ALA A 73 8.54 -1.90 -7.51
CA ALA A 73 9.67 -1.92 -8.43
C ALA A 73 10.58 -0.70 -8.23
N ASP A 74 10.02 0.49 -8.10
CA ASP A 74 10.77 1.71 -7.80
C ASP A 74 11.41 1.67 -6.40
N LEU A 75 10.74 1.06 -5.42
CA LEU A 75 11.32 0.82 -4.09
C LEU A 75 12.49 -0.16 -4.14
N MET A 76 12.43 -1.18 -5.01
CA MET A 76 13.56 -2.08 -5.26
C MET A 76 14.76 -1.33 -5.84
N HIS A 77 14.52 -0.47 -6.84
CA HIS A 77 15.55 0.40 -7.40
C HIS A 77 16.13 1.37 -6.36
N LEU A 78 15.29 1.96 -5.50
CA LEU A 78 15.74 2.79 -4.39
C LEU A 78 16.65 2.02 -3.44
N CYS A 79 16.25 0.81 -3.03
CA CYS A 79 17.03 -0.04 -2.13
C CYS A 79 18.42 -0.37 -2.69
N GLU A 80 18.53 -0.60 -4.00
CA GLU A 80 19.81 -0.76 -4.67
C GLU A 80 20.63 0.53 -4.62
N GLN A 81 20.01 1.67 -4.96
CA GLN A 81 20.68 2.97 -5.00
C GLN A 81 21.24 3.42 -3.64
N VAL A 82 20.55 3.10 -2.53
CA VAL A 82 20.99 3.45 -1.17
C VAL A 82 21.82 2.34 -0.50
N GLY A 83 22.08 1.23 -1.19
CA GLY A 83 22.93 0.14 -0.70
C GLY A 83 22.27 -0.80 0.31
N ILE A 84 20.95 -0.76 0.47
CA ILE A 84 20.18 -1.76 1.24
C ILE A 84 20.26 -3.11 0.55
N THR A 85 20.07 -3.11 -0.77
CA THR A 85 20.22 -4.28 -1.62
C THR A 85 21.49 -4.15 -2.45
N THR A 86 22.24 -5.24 -2.54
CA THR A 86 23.46 -5.36 -3.36
C THR A 86 23.43 -6.72 -4.08
N PRO A 87 24.30 -6.94 -5.08
CA PRO A 87 24.41 -8.26 -5.73
C PRO A 87 24.71 -9.43 -4.78
N HIS A 88 25.22 -9.16 -3.58
CA HIS A 88 25.58 -10.17 -2.58
C HIS A 88 24.65 -10.20 -1.37
N HIS A 89 23.68 -9.29 -1.28
CA HIS A 89 22.80 -9.15 -0.11
C HIS A 89 21.45 -8.56 -0.50
N ASN A 90 20.36 -9.28 -0.22
CA ASN A 90 19.01 -8.79 -0.43
C ASN A 90 18.42 -8.20 0.87
N GLY A 91 18.78 -6.95 1.17
CA GLY A 91 18.31 -6.27 2.38
C GLY A 91 16.81 -5.97 2.36
N LEU A 92 16.22 -5.75 1.17
CA LEU A 92 14.78 -5.53 1.05
C LEU A 92 13.97 -6.73 1.57
N MET A 93 14.37 -7.96 1.24
CA MET A 93 13.67 -9.15 1.74
C MET A 93 13.72 -9.24 3.28
N ALA A 94 14.85 -8.86 3.89
CA ALA A 94 14.96 -8.80 5.35
C ALA A 94 14.04 -7.74 5.97
N LEU A 95 13.90 -6.59 5.31
CA LEU A 95 12.95 -5.55 5.74
C LEU A 95 11.50 -6.04 5.62
N MET A 96 11.14 -6.74 4.55
CA MET A 96 9.80 -7.31 4.38
C MET A 96 9.47 -8.35 5.45
N MET A 97 10.39 -9.29 5.74
CA MET A 97 10.19 -10.27 6.82
C MET A 97 10.01 -9.60 8.19
N ALA A 98 10.79 -8.54 8.47
CA ALA A 98 10.62 -7.78 9.70
C ALA A 98 9.26 -7.04 9.74
N ALA A 99 8.82 -6.47 8.61
CA ALA A 99 7.51 -5.82 8.51
C ALA A 99 6.35 -6.80 8.73
N GLU A 100 6.42 -8.00 8.13
CA GLU A 100 5.44 -9.07 8.32
C GLU A 100 5.32 -9.47 9.80
N MET A 101 6.44 -9.67 10.49
CA MET A 101 6.45 -9.94 11.92
C MET A 101 5.74 -8.85 12.75
N TYR A 102 5.90 -7.57 12.40
CA TYR A 102 5.16 -6.48 13.08
C TYR A 102 3.65 -6.57 12.84
N VAL A 103 3.21 -6.89 11.61
CA VAL A 103 1.79 -7.07 11.29
C VAL A 103 1.21 -8.25 12.08
N GLU A 104 1.91 -9.38 12.11
CA GLU A 104 1.50 -10.57 12.87
C GLU A 104 1.41 -10.31 14.38
N MET A 105 2.36 -9.55 14.93
CA MET A 105 2.34 -9.17 16.35
C MET A 105 1.13 -8.28 16.69
N GLU A 106 0.77 -7.34 15.81
CA GLU A 106 -0.43 -6.51 15.98
C GLU A 106 -1.73 -7.33 15.91
N GLU A 107 -1.77 -8.41 15.11
CA GLU A 107 -2.92 -9.33 15.01
C GLU A 107 -2.99 -10.33 16.19
N GLY A 108 -1.85 -10.68 16.80
CA GLY A 108 -1.77 -11.59 17.95
C GLY A 108 -2.15 -10.98 19.29
N GLU A 109 -2.18 -9.64 19.42
CA GLU A 109 -2.58 -8.92 20.64
C GLU A 109 -4.11 -8.78 20.79
N ILE A 110 -4.89 -9.23 19.80
CA ILE A 110 -6.37 -9.26 19.81
C ILE A 110 -6.93 -10.69 19.98
N GLY A 111 -6.19 -11.55 20.69
CA GLY A 111 -6.60 -12.90 21.10
C GLY A 111 -7.04 -13.00 22.56
#